data_AF-A0A3D4GY98-F1
#
_entry.id   AF-A0A3D4GY98-F1
#
_cell.length_a   1.000
_cell.length_b   1.000
_cell.length_c   1.000
_cell.angle_alpha   90.00
_cell.angle_beta   90.00
_cell.angle_gamma   90.00
#
_symmetry.space_group_name_H-M   'P 1'
#
loop_
_entity.id
_entity.type
_entity.pdbx_description
1 polymer ?
#
loop_
_entity_poly.entity_id
_entity_poly.type
_entity_poly.pdbx_seq_one_letter_code
_entity_poly.pdbx_strand_id
1 'polypeptide(L)'
;MALDATGTVPLDYSLKLEIKFPGGLPSRKATVAILRHLTSVMRANEEGIKADLDREFLHDFRVAVRKVRSALAQIKGVFPPEFTAQFRTDMASIGRSTNRLSDLDVYLLNREEYVELVPEHLRPGVDTLFSYLTSARKRKKGRVKRYLNNAAYRDTISHWE
;
A
#
# COMPACT_ATOMS: atom_id res chain seq x y z
N MET A 1 -18.38 -9.71 4.40
CA MET A 1 -17.33 -10.61 3.90
C MET A 1 -17.83 -11.25 2.62
N ALA A 2 -17.30 -10.84 1.47
CA ALA A 2 -17.56 -11.50 0.19
C ALA A 2 -16.30 -12.27 -0.19
N LEU A 3 -16.44 -13.59 -0.34
CA LEU A 3 -15.43 -14.45 -0.97
C LEU A 3 -15.43 -14.13 -2.47
N ASP A 4 -14.28 -13.79 -3.04
CA ASP A 4 -14.18 -13.53 -4.48
C ASP A 4 -13.20 -14.50 -5.17
N ALA A 5 -13.42 -14.66 -6.48
CA ALA A 5 -13.00 -15.75 -7.37
C ALA A 5 -11.48 -15.97 -7.56
N THR A 6 -10.63 -15.34 -6.75
CA THR A 6 -9.16 -15.46 -6.76
C THR A 6 -8.61 -16.25 -5.58
N GLY A 7 -9.48 -16.71 -4.66
CA GLY A 7 -9.10 -17.51 -3.49
C GLY A 7 -8.33 -16.74 -2.42
N THR A 8 -8.13 -15.42 -2.59
CA THR A 8 -7.44 -14.56 -1.62
C THR A 8 -8.44 -13.59 -0.99
N VAL A 9 -8.67 -13.77 0.31
CA VAL A 9 -9.45 -12.83 1.15
C VAL A 9 -8.47 -11.75 1.63
N PRO A 10 -8.85 -10.47 1.70
CA PRO A 10 -8.03 -9.50 2.43
C PRO A 10 -7.80 -10.06 3.85
N LEU A 11 -6.57 -9.96 4.37
CA LEU A 11 -6.15 -10.47 5.69
C LEU A 11 -5.74 -11.96 5.78
N ASP A 12 -5.63 -12.72 4.68
CA ASP A 12 -5.00 -14.07 4.74
C ASP A 12 -3.47 -14.04 4.90
N TYR A 13 -2.91 -12.84 5.07
CA TYR A 13 -1.50 -12.59 5.39
C TYR A 13 -1.40 -11.68 6.61
N SER A 14 -0.34 -11.84 7.40
CA SER A 14 -0.11 -10.97 8.56
C SER A 14 0.68 -9.73 8.17
N LEU A 15 0.10 -8.56 8.42
CA LEU A 15 0.86 -7.31 8.42
C LEU A 15 1.89 -7.28 9.54
N LYS A 16 1.70 -8.03 10.63
CA LYS A 16 2.69 -8.16 11.70
C LYS A 16 3.82 -9.06 11.19
N LEU A 17 5.06 -8.61 11.40
CA LEU A 17 6.24 -9.41 11.09
C LEU A 17 6.42 -10.45 12.20
N GLU A 18 5.64 -11.53 12.17
CA GLU A 18 5.75 -12.65 13.12
C GLU A 18 6.81 -13.66 12.65
N ILE A 19 7.93 -13.17 12.12
CA ILE A 19 9.02 -14.00 11.66
C ILE A 19 9.89 -14.37 12.85
N LYS A 20 9.91 -15.65 13.22
CA LYS A 20 10.81 -16.18 14.24
C LYS A 20 12.20 -16.37 13.64
N PHE A 21 13.19 -15.65 14.16
CA PHE A 21 14.59 -15.83 13.77
C PHE A 21 15.31 -16.69 14.81
N PRO A 22 15.92 -17.82 14.43
CA PRO A 22 16.78 -18.57 15.33
C PRO A 22 18.02 -17.73 15.68
N GLY A 23 18.53 -17.91 16.90
CA GLY A 23 19.80 -17.29 17.33
C GLY A 23 20.94 -17.68 16.38
N GLY A 24 21.80 -16.72 16.05
CA GLY A 24 22.93 -16.91 15.14
C GLY A 24 22.60 -16.79 13.64
N LEU A 25 21.34 -16.50 13.27
CA LEU A 25 21.01 -16.23 11.87
C LEU A 25 21.75 -14.97 11.36
N PRO A 26 22.46 -15.04 10.23
CA PRO A 26 23.10 -13.86 9.65
C PRO A 26 22.09 -12.75 9.36
N SER A 27 22.45 -11.50 9.70
CA SER A 27 21.61 -10.31 9.50
C SER A 27 21.10 -10.18 8.07
N ARG A 28 21.93 -10.53 7.07
CA ARG A 28 21.53 -10.60 5.67
C ARG A 28 20.37 -11.55 5.41
N LYS A 29 20.40 -12.76 5.96
CA LYS A 29 19.33 -13.75 5.80
C LYS A 29 18.04 -13.27 6.46
N ALA A 30 18.14 -12.72 7.68
CA ALA A 30 16.99 -12.15 8.38
C ALA A 30 16.36 -10.99 7.58
N THR A 31 17.18 -10.08 7.06
CA THR A 31 16.71 -8.91 6.30
C THR A 31 16.05 -9.33 4.99
N VAL A 32 16.62 -10.28 4.25
CA VAL A 32 15.99 -10.83 3.04
C VAL A 32 14.63 -11.45 3.36
N ALA A 33 14.51 -12.20 4.46
CA ALA A 33 13.23 -12.79 4.87
C ALA A 33 12.17 -11.73 5.17
N ILE A 34 12.54 -10.66 5.87
CA ILE A 34 11.63 -9.51 6.13
C ILE A 34 11.19 -8.87 4.83
N LEU A 35 12.14 -8.54 3.94
CA LEU A 35 11.85 -7.85 2.69
C LEU A 35 10.95 -8.70 1.79
N ARG A 36 11.21 -10.01 1.68
CA ARG A 36 10.38 -10.95 0.91
C ARG A 36 8.97 -11.10 1.44
N HIS A 37 8.81 -11.15 2.76
CA HIS A 37 7.47 -11.15 3.36
C HIS A 37 6.70 -9.88 3.03
N LEU A 38 7.36 -8.72 3.09
CA LEU A 38 6.70 -7.45 2.80
C LEU A 38 6.38 -7.30 1.31
N THR A 39 7.26 -7.73 0.41
CA THR A 39 6.96 -7.72 -1.03
C THR A 39 5.87 -8.72 -1.39
N SER A 40 5.79 -9.89 -0.74
CA SER A 40 4.67 -10.82 -0.96
C SER A 40 3.33 -10.24 -0.52
N VAL A 41 3.28 -9.51 0.61
CA VAL A 41 2.08 -8.76 1.03
C VAL A 41 1.70 -7.70 -0.03
N MET A 42 2.68 -7.00 -0.61
CA MET A 42 2.40 -6.07 -1.71
C MET A 42 1.77 -6.81 -2.90
N ARG A 43 2.32 -7.95 -3.32
CA ARG A 43 1.79 -8.76 -4.43
C ARG A 43 0.38 -9.24 -4.17
N ALA A 44 0.12 -9.80 -3.00
CA ALA A 44 -1.19 -10.35 -2.61
C ALA A 44 -2.32 -9.30 -2.70
N ASN A 45 -1.97 -8.02 -2.56
CA ASN A 45 -2.93 -6.92 -2.60
C ASN A 45 -3.17 -6.32 -3.99
N GLU A 46 -2.31 -6.59 -4.97
CA GLU A 46 -2.38 -5.91 -6.26
C GLU A 46 -3.71 -6.13 -6.98
N GLU A 47 -4.20 -7.37 -7.02
CA GLU A 47 -5.43 -7.70 -7.73
C GLU A 47 -6.66 -7.07 -7.05
N GLY A 48 -6.72 -7.08 -5.72
CA GLY A 48 -7.77 -6.39 -4.98
C GLY A 48 -7.80 -4.88 -5.26
N ILE A 49 -6.63 -4.23 -5.35
CA ILE A 49 -6.52 -2.81 -5.72
C ILE A 49 -6.98 -2.57 -7.17
N LYS A 50 -6.56 -3.44 -8.12
CA LYS A 50 -6.91 -3.32 -9.54
C LYS A 50 -8.42 -3.52 -9.77
N ALA A 51 -8.99 -4.51 -9.08
CA ALA A 51 -10.40 -4.86 -9.12
C ALA A 51 -11.28 -3.89 -8.30
N ASP A 52 -10.69 -3.12 -7.39
CA ASP A 52 -11.42 -2.16 -6.51
C ASP A 52 -12.33 -2.83 -5.49
N LEU A 53 -11.91 -3.99 -4.96
CA LEU A 53 -12.74 -4.84 -4.12
C LEU A 53 -13.00 -4.22 -2.74
N ASP A 54 -11.94 -3.73 -2.11
CA ASP A 54 -11.97 -3.07 -0.80
C ASP A 54 -10.79 -2.09 -0.67
N ARG A 55 -10.97 -1.02 0.10
CA ARG A 55 -9.92 -0.04 0.42
C ARG A 55 -8.78 -0.67 1.22
N GLU A 56 -9.08 -1.71 2.01
CA GLU A 56 -8.09 -2.38 2.87
C GLU A 56 -6.94 -2.98 2.05
N PHE A 57 -7.20 -3.44 0.81
CA PHE A 57 -6.12 -3.92 -0.06
C PHE A 57 -5.08 -2.84 -0.35
N LEU A 58 -5.53 -1.60 -0.60
CA LEU A 58 -4.63 -0.47 -0.82
C LEU A 58 -3.97 -0.03 0.49
N HIS A 59 -4.69 -0.10 1.62
CA HIS A 59 -4.15 0.20 2.94
C HIS A 59 -2.96 -0.72 3.24
N ASP A 60 -3.17 -2.04 3.18
CA ASP A 60 -2.19 -3.07 3.52
C ASP A 60 -0.97 -3.05 2.59
N PHE A 61 -1.21 -2.90 1.29
CA PHE A 61 -0.15 -2.65 0.31
C PHE A 61 0.75 -1.48 0.73
N ARG A 62 0.14 -0.36 1.14
CA ARG A 62 0.89 0.84 1.54
C ARG A 62 1.58 0.66 2.89
N VAL A 63 0.99 -0.09 3.82
CA VAL A 63 1.65 -0.50 5.07
C VAL A 63 2.92 -1.27 4.74
N ALA A 64 2.86 -2.25 3.85
CA ALA A 64 4.02 -3.04 3.43
C ALA A 64 5.11 -2.16 2.78
N VAL A 65 4.75 -1.28 1.83
CA VAL A 65 5.70 -0.32 1.22
C VAL A 65 6.41 0.55 2.27
N ARG A 66 5.66 1.07 3.26
CA ARG A 66 6.27 1.86 4.35
C ARG A 66 7.22 1.02 5.20
N LYS A 67 6.85 -0.24 5.50
CA LYS A 67 7.69 -1.16 6.27
C LYS A 67 8.97 -1.53 5.53
N VAL A 68 8.93 -1.74 4.21
CA VAL A 68 10.14 -1.97 3.39
C VAL A 68 11.09 -0.78 3.53
N ARG A 69 10.58 0.45 3.34
CA ARG A 69 11.40 1.66 3.47
C ARG A 69 11.99 1.82 4.87
N SER A 70 11.23 1.49 5.91
CA SER A 70 11.70 1.52 7.29
C SER A 70 12.80 0.49 7.53
N ALA A 71 12.59 -0.76 7.10
CA ALA A 71 13.58 -1.83 7.21
C ALA A 71 14.91 -1.45 6.54
N LEU A 72 14.86 -0.92 5.31
CA LEU A 72 16.05 -0.45 4.59
C LEU A 72 16.74 0.76 5.24
N ALA A 73 16.00 1.58 6.01
CA ALA A 73 16.57 2.73 6.71
C ALA A 73 17.22 2.35 8.06
N GLN A 74 16.64 1.35 8.74
CA GLN A 74 17.07 0.92 10.07
C GLN A 74 18.17 -0.15 10.00
N ILE A 75 18.07 -1.08 9.05
CA ILE A 75 19.00 -2.22 8.92
C ILE A 75 20.14 -1.85 7.97
N LYS A 76 21.15 -1.17 8.52
CA LYS A 76 22.30 -0.66 7.75
C LYS A 76 23.42 -1.70 7.66
N GLY A 77 24.27 -1.57 6.63
CA GLY A 77 25.48 -2.39 6.46
C GLY A 77 25.23 -3.83 6.02
N VAL A 78 23.97 -4.22 5.75
CA VAL A 78 23.61 -5.57 5.29
C VAL A 78 23.74 -5.73 3.77
N PHE A 79 23.44 -4.67 3.03
CA PHE A 79 23.54 -4.60 1.57
C PHE A 79 24.44 -3.43 1.15
N PRO A 80 24.97 -3.44 -0.09
CA PRO A 80 25.66 -2.29 -0.65
C PRO A 80 24.80 -1.00 -0.53
N PRO A 81 25.42 0.16 -0.23
CA PRO A 81 24.70 1.42 -0.09
C PRO A 81 23.87 1.79 -1.32
N GLU A 82 24.40 1.54 -2.51
CA GLU A 82 23.81 1.85 -3.81
C GLU A 82 22.55 1.02 -4.03
N PHE A 83 22.62 -0.27 -3.72
CA PHE A 83 21.49 -1.19 -3.76
C PHE A 83 20.36 -0.72 -2.81
N THR A 84 20.74 -0.37 -1.58
CA THR A 84 19.78 0.11 -0.57
C THR A 84 19.13 1.43 -0.99
N ALA A 85 19.89 2.34 -1.59
CA ALA A 85 19.40 3.63 -2.07
C ALA A 85 18.43 3.48 -3.25
N GLN A 86 18.75 2.61 -4.21
CA GLN A 86 17.87 2.32 -5.34
C GLN A 86 16.56 1.71 -4.87
N PHE A 87 16.61 0.68 -4.02
CA PHE A 87 15.41 0.01 -3.53
C PHE A 87 14.51 0.97 -2.73
N ARG A 88 15.10 1.85 -1.90
CA ARG A 88 14.34 2.90 -1.20
C ARG A 88 13.68 3.89 -2.16
N THR A 89 14.34 4.23 -3.26
CA THR A 89 13.83 5.16 -4.28
C THR A 89 12.63 4.56 -5.00
N ASP A 90 12.73 3.28 -5.38
CA ASP A 90 11.65 2.53 -6.04
C ASP A 90 10.42 2.43 -5.14
N MET A 91 10.61 2.05 -3.88
CA MET A 91 9.54 1.99 -2.88
C MET A 91 8.92 3.37 -2.61
N ALA A 92 9.71 4.44 -2.63
CA ALA A 92 9.19 5.80 -2.51
C ALA A 92 8.34 6.19 -3.74
N SER A 93 8.74 5.77 -4.94
CA SER A 93 7.98 5.97 -6.18
C SER A 93 6.61 5.29 -6.12
N ILE A 94 6.59 4.02 -5.71
CA ILE A 94 5.36 3.24 -5.51
C ILE A 94 4.46 3.87 -4.42
N GLY A 95 5.06 4.30 -3.31
CA GLY A 95 4.33 4.99 -2.25
C GLY A 95 3.67 6.30 -2.73
N ARG A 96 4.38 7.09 -3.55
CA ARG A 96 3.85 8.34 -4.13
C ARG A 96 2.76 8.08 -5.16
N SER A 97 2.90 7.05 -6.00
CA SER A 97 1.91 6.75 -7.05
C SER A 97 0.54 6.40 -6.45
N THR A 98 0.54 5.76 -5.28
CA THR A 98 -0.64 5.27 -4.55
C THR A 98 -1.20 6.22 -3.49
N ASN A 99 -0.43 7.21 -3.00
CA ASN A 99 -0.81 8.05 -1.84
C ASN A 99 -2.17 8.70 -1.98
N ARG A 100 -2.37 9.43 -3.07
CA ARG A 100 -3.59 10.20 -3.27
C ARG A 100 -4.85 9.33 -3.34
N LEU A 101 -4.75 8.07 -3.77
CA LEU A 101 -5.91 7.18 -3.77
C LEU A 101 -6.29 6.80 -2.33
N SER A 102 -5.30 6.41 -1.54
CA SER A 102 -5.49 6.07 -0.12
C SER A 102 -5.99 7.25 0.70
N ASP A 103 -5.49 8.47 0.45
CA ASP A 103 -6.00 9.67 1.13
C ASP A 103 -7.49 9.86 0.83
N LEU A 104 -7.88 9.70 -0.44
CA LEU A 104 -9.28 9.84 -0.87
C LEU A 104 -10.16 8.74 -0.26
N ASP A 105 -9.68 7.51 -0.18
CA ASP A 105 -10.43 6.42 0.46
C ASP A 105 -10.66 6.70 1.96
N VAL A 106 -9.71 7.32 2.66
CA VAL A 106 -9.89 7.74 4.06
C VAL A 106 -10.89 8.90 4.17
N TYR A 107 -10.75 9.95 3.35
CA TYR A 107 -11.71 11.06 3.37
C TYR A 107 -13.15 10.58 3.11
N LEU A 108 -13.32 9.69 2.13
CA LEU A 108 -14.62 9.13 1.78
C LEU A 108 -15.19 8.21 2.88
N LEU A 109 -14.34 7.57 3.70
CA LEU A 109 -14.79 6.77 4.85
C LEU A 109 -15.46 7.64 5.92
N ASN A 110 -14.90 8.81 6.16
CA ASN A 110 -15.24 9.63 7.33
C ASN A 110 -16.31 10.68 7.01
N ARG A 111 -17.16 10.45 6.00
CA ARG A 111 -18.13 11.46 5.55
C ARG A 111 -19.05 11.90 6.68
N GLU A 112 -19.59 10.94 7.43
CA GLU A 112 -20.52 11.17 8.52
C GLU A 112 -19.88 12.03 9.61
N GLU A 113 -18.62 11.74 9.98
CA GLU A 113 -17.84 12.54 10.92
C GLU A 113 -17.71 14.00 10.45
N TYR A 114 -17.43 14.25 9.17
CA TYR A 114 -17.36 15.62 8.64
C TYR A 114 -18.70 16.35 8.64
N VAL A 115 -19.82 15.63 8.46
CA VAL A 115 -21.17 16.23 8.53
C VAL A 115 -21.52 16.63 9.96
N GLU A 116 -21.07 15.86 10.96
CA GLU A 116 -21.27 16.16 12.38
C GLU A 116 -20.45 17.36 12.87
N LEU A 117 -19.29 17.62 12.26
CA LEU A 117 -18.43 18.75 12.60
C LEU A 117 -18.95 20.12 12.14
N VAL A 118 -20.00 20.17 11.33
CA VAL A 118 -20.52 21.43 10.75
C VAL A 118 -21.98 21.71 11.13
N PRO A 119 -22.35 22.98 11.34
CA PRO A 119 -23.75 23.39 11.45
C PRO A 119 -24.58 22.96 10.25
N GLU A 120 -25.88 22.77 10.46
CA GLU A 120 -26.81 22.25 9.43
C GLU A 120 -26.79 23.09 8.14
N HIS A 121 -26.70 24.41 8.25
CA HIS A 121 -26.66 25.31 7.10
C HIS A 121 -25.39 25.19 6.24
N LEU A 122 -24.32 24.54 6.73
CA LEU A 122 -23.08 24.28 5.98
C LEU A 122 -23.01 22.87 5.37
N ARG A 123 -23.93 21.96 5.73
CA ARG A 123 -23.96 20.59 5.22
C ARG A 123 -24.04 20.49 3.68
N PRO A 124 -24.76 21.35 2.95
CA PRO A 124 -24.74 21.33 1.48
C PRO A 124 -23.34 21.52 0.87
N GLY A 125 -22.46 22.25 1.57
CA GLY A 125 -21.06 22.41 1.18
C GLY A 125 -20.26 21.10 1.32
N VAL A 126 -20.55 20.32 2.37
CA VAL A 126 -19.96 18.98 2.56
C VAL A 126 -20.38 18.05 1.43
N ASP A 127 -21.65 18.05 1.03
CA ASP A 127 -22.12 17.24 -0.11
C ASP A 127 -21.40 17.56 -1.41
N THR A 128 -21.17 18.85 -1.67
CA THR A 128 -20.41 19.34 -2.81
C THR A 128 -18.96 18.83 -2.78
N LEU A 129 -18.30 18.93 -1.62
CA LEU A 129 -16.95 18.40 -1.41
C LEU A 129 -16.89 16.88 -1.68
N PHE A 130 -17.81 16.10 -1.11
CA PHE A 130 -17.80 14.64 -1.25
C PHE A 130 -18.11 14.18 -2.67
N SER A 131 -18.93 14.92 -3.41
CA SER A 131 -19.15 14.69 -4.85
C SER A 131 -17.86 14.89 -5.65
N TYR A 132 -17.10 15.94 -5.33
CA TYR A 132 -15.78 16.18 -5.92
C TYR A 132 -14.77 15.07 -5.56
N LEU A 133 -14.69 14.69 -4.27
CA LEU A 133 -13.76 13.66 -3.79
C LEU A 133 -14.04 12.31 -4.45
N THR A 134 -15.30 11.93 -4.58
CA THR A 134 -15.72 10.69 -5.26
C THR A 134 -15.25 10.68 -6.72
N SER A 135 -15.45 11.79 -7.43
CA SER A 135 -14.99 11.94 -8.81
C SER A 135 -13.46 11.90 -8.93
N ALA A 136 -12.75 12.53 -8.00
CA ALA A 136 -11.29 12.50 -7.93
C ALA A 136 -10.76 11.08 -7.66
N ARG A 137 -11.44 10.34 -6.78
CA ARG A 137 -11.10 8.96 -6.42
C ARG A 137 -11.23 8.03 -7.61
N LYS A 138 -12.32 8.11 -8.36
CA LYS A 138 -12.51 7.34 -9.62
C LYS A 138 -11.37 7.58 -10.62
N ARG A 139 -11.00 8.85 -10.85
CA ARG A 139 -9.87 9.21 -11.74
C ARG A 139 -8.54 8.65 -11.22
N LYS A 140 -8.28 8.79 -9.92
CA LYS A 140 -7.02 8.33 -9.33
C LYS A 140 -6.93 6.81 -9.30
N LYS A 141 -8.02 6.08 -9.04
CA LYS A 141 -8.10 4.62 -9.15
C LYS A 141 -7.73 4.13 -10.54
N GLY A 142 -8.25 4.77 -11.60
CA GLY A 142 -7.86 4.46 -12.97
C GLY A 142 -6.37 4.70 -13.26
N ARG A 143 -5.74 5.72 -12.63
CA ARG A 143 -4.29 5.96 -12.74
C ARG A 143 -3.48 4.91 -11.98
N VAL A 144 -3.90 4.54 -10.76
CA VAL A 144 -3.23 3.50 -9.96
C VAL A 144 -3.33 2.14 -10.64
N LYS A 145 -4.50 1.76 -11.15
CA LYS A 145 -4.67 0.51 -11.92
C LYS A 145 -3.72 0.45 -13.12
N ARG A 146 -3.63 1.53 -13.92
CA ARG A 146 -2.69 1.61 -15.04
C ARG A 146 -1.24 1.51 -14.60
N TYR A 147 -0.89 2.16 -13.49
CA TYR A 147 0.45 2.09 -12.92
C TYR A 147 0.83 0.65 -12.52
N LEU A 148 -0.05 -0.05 -11.79
CA LEU A 148 0.19 -1.45 -11.38
C LEU A 148 0.21 -2.43 -12.57
N ASN A 149 -0.43 -2.08 -13.69
CA ASN A 149 -0.38 -2.86 -14.93
C ASN A 149 0.83 -2.53 -15.82
N ASN A 150 1.65 -1.53 -15.47
CA ASN A 150 2.81 -1.16 -16.26
C ASN A 150 3.93 -2.21 -16.13
N ALA A 151 4.61 -2.52 -17.24
CA ALA A 151 5.82 -3.34 -17.26
C ALA A 151 6.88 -2.80 -16.29
N ALA A 152 7.13 -1.48 -16.29
CA ALA A 152 8.13 -0.87 -15.42
C ALA A 152 7.86 -1.14 -13.91
N TYR A 153 6.59 -1.16 -13.49
CA TYR A 153 6.24 -1.53 -12.12
C TYR A 153 6.52 -3.01 -11.85
N ARG A 154 6.12 -3.91 -12.76
CA ARG A 154 6.39 -5.34 -12.63
C ARG A 154 7.88 -5.64 -12.56
N ASP A 155 8.66 -5.04 -13.46
CA ASP A 155 10.12 -5.20 -13.52
C ASP A 155 10.76 -4.71 -12.23
N THR A 156 10.30 -3.58 -11.70
CA THR A 156 10.75 -3.05 -10.41
C THR A 156 10.51 -4.07 -9.29
N ILE A 157 9.27 -4.56 -9.12
CA ILE A 157 9.00 -5.48 -8.00
C ILE A 157 9.72 -6.82 -8.20
N SER A 158 9.75 -7.36 -9.42
CA SER A 158 10.42 -8.62 -9.72
C SER A 158 11.94 -8.55 -9.57
N HIS A 159 12.55 -7.38 -9.76
CA HIS A 159 13.97 -7.18 -9.47
C HIS A 159 14.31 -7.35 -7.98
N TRP A 160 13.34 -7.12 -7.09
CA TRP A 160 13.54 -7.12 -5.63
C TRP A 160 13.04 -8.39 -4.92
N GLU A 161 12.63 -9.42 -5.67
CA GLU A 161 12.19 -10.74 -5.17
C GLU A 161 13.35 -11.77 -5.13
#